data_AF-A0A6A6M218-F1
#
_entry.id   AF-A0A6A6M218-F1
#
_cell.length_a   1.000
_cell.length_b   1.000
_cell.length_c   1.000
_cell.angle_alpha   90.00
_cell.angle_beta   90.00
_cell.angle_gamma   90.00
#
_symmetry.space_group_name_H-M   'P 1'
#
loop_
_entity.id
_entity.type
_entity.pdbx_description
1 polymer ?
#
loop_
_entity_poly.entity_id
_entity_poly.type
_entity_poly.pdbx_seq_one_letter_code
_entity_poly.pdbx_strand_id
1 'polypeptide(L)'
;MLILLILSTAKSESFSRKLSPEAQGLKKEKLTHLHFYFHDIITSKNPTAVPITKPGITNSSTDFGTVFMADDPLTVEPDINSKLVGRAQGIYASASQTEIGFLMVFNLVFSEGKYNGSTLSLLGHNAIFSGVREMPIVGGSKIFRFARAKSESFSRKLSPDAQGLKKEKLTHLHFYLHDIVTSKNPTAIPITKPGITNSSTNFGEVFMADDPLTVEPDINSKLVGRAQGMYAFASQTEFGLLMVFNLVFSEGKYNGSTLSLLGHNAIFSGVREMPIVGGSKIFRFARGYALAKTHTIDLKTKNGVEEYNVYVLHY
;
A
#
# COMPACT_ATOMS: atom_id res chain seq x y z
N MET A 1 23.20 8.43 8.20
CA MET A 1 23.07 9.85 7.82
C MET A 1 22.84 9.87 6.33
N LEU A 2 21.60 10.13 5.89
CA LEU A 2 21.30 10.37 4.49
C LEU A 2 20.49 11.66 4.41
N ILE A 3 21.12 12.68 3.85
CA ILE A 3 20.50 13.93 3.46
C ILE A 3 19.87 13.66 2.09
N LEU A 4 18.56 13.82 1.97
CA LEU A 4 17.86 13.77 0.69
C LEU A 4 18.25 15.03 -0.10
N LEU A 5 19.20 14.89 -1.02
CA LEU A 5 19.52 15.93 -2.00
C LEU A 5 18.44 15.90 -3.10
N ILE A 6 17.45 16.77 -3.00
CA ILE A 6 16.65 17.16 -4.16
C ILE A 6 17.45 18.23 -4.92
N LEU A 7 18.20 17.81 -5.94
CA LEU A 7 18.67 18.71 -6.99
C LEU A 7 17.62 18.72 -8.10
N SER A 8 16.52 19.43 -7.88
CA SER A 8 15.68 19.87 -9.00
C SER A 8 16.15 21.26 -9.43
N THR A 9 16.75 21.35 -10.61
CA THR A 9 16.97 22.63 -11.29
C THR A 9 15.71 23.01 -12.06
N ALA A 10 14.64 23.32 -11.32
CA ALA A 10 13.44 23.93 -11.87
C ALA A 10 13.12 25.17 -11.06
N LYS A 11 13.64 26.32 -11.50
CA LYS A 11 13.25 27.64 -10.97
C LYS A 11 11.86 27.98 -11.52
N SER A 12 10.83 27.72 -10.74
CA SER A 12 9.52 28.37 -10.88
C SER A 12 9.19 29.00 -9.53
N GLU A 13 9.50 30.30 -9.40
CA GLU A 13 9.36 31.01 -8.11
C GLU A 13 7.90 31.15 -7.64
N SER A 14 6.91 30.86 -8.49
CA SER A 14 5.49 30.80 -8.11
C SER A 14 5.01 29.40 -7.69
N PHE A 15 5.72 28.33 -8.05
CA PHE A 15 5.28 26.94 -7.85
C PHE A 15 6.14 26.17 -6.84
N SER A 16 7.44 26.43 -6.77
CA SER A 16 8.33 25.73 -5.83
C SER A 16 9.41 26.66 -5.27
N ARG A 17 9.64 26.57 -3.96
CA ARG A 17 10.77 27.21 -3.28
C ARG A 17 11.61 26.16 -2.59
N LYS A 18 12.92 26.23 -2.76
CA LYS A 18 13.87 25.39 -2.03
C LYS A 18 13.85 25.80 -0.54
N LEU A 19 13.41 24.89 0.32
CA LEU A 19 13.44 25.07 1.78
C LEU A 19 14.70 24.39 2.33
N SER A 20 15.38 25.02 3.28
CA SER A 20 16.50 24.36 3.96
C SER A 20 15.97 23.42 5.06
N PRO A 21 16.50 22.17 5.14
CA PRO A 21 16.16 21.23 6.20
C PRO A 21 16.33 21.79 7.61
N GLU A 22 17.37 22.60 7.81
CA GLU A 22 17.72 23.24 9.08
C GLU A 22 16.73 24.33 9.47
N ALA A 23 16.22 25.11 8.50
CA ALA A 23 15.17 26.10 8.74
C ALA A 23 13.82 25.46 9.10
N GLN A 24 13.64 24.17 8.82
CA GLN A 24 12.46 23.40 9.25
C GLN A 24 12.64 22.73 10.62
N GLY A 25 13.77 22.97 11.31
CA GLY A 25 14.03 22.39 12.63
C GLY A 25 14.19 20.87 12.60
N LEU A 26 14.55 20.28 11.45
CA LEU A 26 14.75 18.84 11.30
C LEU A 26 15.93 18.37 12.15
N LYS A 27 15.61 17.75 13.30
CA LYS A 27 16.59 17.10 14.20
C LYS A 27 16.65 15.59 13.93
N LYS A 28 17.71 14.93 14.42
CA LYS A 28 17.94 13.46 14.34
C LYS A 28 16.66 12.61 14.40
N GLU A 29 16.59 11.64 13.49
CA GLU A 29 15.60 10.56 13.41
C GLU A 29 15.34 9.92 14.78
N LYS A 30 14.09 9.52 15.00
CA LYS A 30 13.62 8.94 16.26
C LYS A 30 12.83 7.69 15.95
N LEU A 31 13.29 6.57 16.47
CA LEU A 31 12.54 5.32 16.43
C LEU A 31 11.63 5.23 17.67
N THR A 32 10.36 4.95 17.44
CA THR A 32 9.30 4.93 18.46
C THR A 32 8.56 3.60 18.37
N HIS A 33 8.30 2.96 19.50
CA HIS A 33 7.39 1.82 19.60
C HIS A 33 6.03 2.27 20.13
N LEU A 34 4.93 1.79 19.56
CA LEU A 34 3.55 2.01 20.00
C LEU A 34 2.87 0.64 20.18
N HIS A 35 1.98 0.52 21.17
CA HIS A 35 1.20 -0.70 21.41
C HIS A 35 -0.26 -0.32 21.70
N PHE A 36 -1.18 -0.97 20.99
CA PHE A 36 -2.64 -0.75 21.09
C PHE A 36 -3.37 -1.95 20.46
N TYR A 37 -4.67 -2.06 20.73
CA TYR A 37 -5.57 -3.08 20.20
C TYR A 37 -6.51 -2.47 19.16
N PHE A 38 -6.67 -3.15 18.03
CA PHE A 38 -7.54 -2.77 16.91
C PHE A 38 -8.83 -3.59 17.00
N HIS A 39 -9.98 -2.95 16.88
CA HIS A 39 -11.29 -3.61 17.01
C HIS A 39 -12.12 -3.48 15.74
N ASP A 40 -12.05 -4.50 14.88
CA ASP A 40 -12.90 -4.62 13.69
C ASP A 40 -14.26 -5.22 14.08
N ILE A 41 -15.34 -4.44 13.97
CA ILE A 41 -16.68 -4.84 14.38
C ILE A 41 -17.59 -4.80 13.16
N ILE A 42 -17.68 -5.93 12.46
CA ILE A 42 -18.49 -6.08 11.24
C ILE A 42 -19.95 -6.43 11.59
N THR A 43 -20.15 -7.25 12.63
CA THR A 43 -21.46 -7.78 13.03
C THR A 43 -21.84 -7.31 14.43
N SER A 44 -22.47 -6.13 14.52
CA SER A 44 -23.06 -5.63 15.77
C SER A 44 -24.20 -4.65 15.51
N LYS A 45 -24.87 -4.16 16.57
CA LYS A 45 -25.85 -3.06 16.46
C LYS A 45 -25.21 -1.73 16.01
N ASN A 46 -23.93 -1.54 16.28
CA ASN A 46 -23.13 -0.37 15.93
C ASN A 46 -21.84 -0.83 15.25
N PRO A 47 -21.90 -1.28 13.98
CA PRO A 47 -20.72 -1.76 13.27
C PRO A 47 -19.71 -0.64 13.08
N THR A 48 -18.42 -0.96 13.16
CA THR A 48 -17.31 -0.04 12.93
C THR A 48 -16.71 -0.21 11.53
N ALA A 49 -16.99 -1.34 10.88
CA ALA A 49 -16.69 -1.59 9.47
C ALA A 49 -17.95 -2.01 8.71
N VAL A 50 -18.13 -1.45 7.51
CA VAL A 50 -19.28 -1.72 6.63
C VAL A 50 -18.82 -2.06 5.22
N PRO A 51 -19.42 -3.07 4.56
CA PRO A 51 -19.09 -3.37 3.17
C PRO A 51 -19.58 -2.24 2.26
N ILE A 52 -18.69 -1.70 1.44
CA ILE A 52 -19.01 -0.64 0.46
C ILE A 52 -19.08 -1.19 -0.98
N THR A 53 -18.44 -2.32 -1.25
CA THR A 53 -18.69 -3.12 -2.45
C THR A 53 -18.53 -4.59 -2.15
N LYS A 54 -19.38 -5.41 -2.77
CA LYS A 54 -19.32 -6.86 -2.75
C LYS A 54 -19.60 -7.37 -4.18
N PRO A 55 -18.56 -7.73 -4.95
CA PRO A 55 -18.76 -8.24 -6.29
C PRO A 55 -19.58 -9.54 -6.25
N GLY A 56 -20.46 -9.73 -7.23
CA GLY A 56 -21.41 -10.85 -7.30
C GLY A 56 -20.80 -12.22 -7.61
N ILE A 57 -19.55 -12.47 -7.18
CA ILE A 57 -18.85 -13.72 -7.41
C ILE A 57 -19.33 -14.73 -6.37
N THR A 58 -20.16 -15.67 -6.81
CA THR A 58 -20.82 -16.65 -5.92
C THR A 58 -19.91 -17.79 -5.47
N ASN A 59 -18.76 -17.99 -6.13
CA ASN A 59 -17.86 -19.14 -5.90
C ASN A 59 -16.49 -18.72 -5.34
N SER A 60 -16.39 -17.57 -4.66
CA SER A 60 -15.15 -17.15 -4.00
C SER A 60 -15.08 -17.71 -2.59
N SER A 61 -13.99 -18.42 -2.26
CA SER A 61 -13.69 -18.87 -0.90
C SER A 61 -13.03 -17.79 -0.04
N THR A 62 -12.66 -16.64 -0.61
CA THR A 62 -11.90 -15.56 0.04
C THR A 62 -12.65 -14.24 0.11
N ASP A 63 -13.93 -14.23 -0.31
CA ASP A 63 -14.73 -13.01 -0.52
C ASP A 63 -14.02 -11.99 -1.44
N PHE A 64 -13.23 -12.46 -2.40
CA PHE A 64 -12.36 -11.65 -3.27
C PHE A 64 -13.10 -10.45 -3.88
N GLY A 65 -12.49 -9.27 -3.74
CA GLY A 65 -13.02 -8.00 -4.21
C GLY A 65 -14.05 -7.33 -3.31
N THR A 66 -14.46 -7.96 -2.20
CA THR A 66 -15.23 -7.26 -1.17
C THR A 66 -14.37 -6.17 -0.54
N VAL A 67 -14.90 -4.95 -0.45
CA VAL A 67 -14.23 -3.80 0.19
C VAL A 67 -15.08 -3.31 1.34
N PHE A 68 -14.43 -3.01 2.45
CA PHE A 68 -15.02 -2.44 3.64
C PHE A 68 -14.49 -1.02 3.85
N MET A 69 -15.38 -0.11 4.26
CA MET A 69 -15.00 1.15 4.89
C MET A 69 -15.03 0.95 6.39
N ALA A 70 -13.96 1.32 7.07
CA ALA A 70 -13.78 1.10 8.49
C ALA A 70 -13.42 2.39 9.22
N ASP A 71 -14.03 2.56 10.39
CA ASP A 71 -13.67 3.52 11.42
C ASP A 71 -13.63 2.73 12.73
N ASP A 72 -12.49 2.08 12.98
CA ASP A 72 -12.33 1.09 14.05
C ASP A 72 -11.62 1.72 15.26
N PRO A 73 -12.11 1.50 16.50
CA PRO A 73 -11.47 2.05 17.68
C PRO A 73 -10.12 1.38 17.96
N LEU A 74 -9.18 2.17 18.48
CA LEU A 74 -7.89 1.72 18.98
C LEU A 74 -7.84 1.90 20.50
N THR A 75 -7.57 0.85 21.26
CA THR A 75 -7.55 0.90 22.74
C THR A 75 -6.22 0.46 23.34
N VAL A 76 -5.98 0.76 24.62
CA VAL A 76 -4.75 0.34 25.33
C VAL A 76 -4.75 -1.14 25.74
N GLU A 77 -5.93 -1.73 25.93
CA GLU A 77 -6.13 -3.12 26.36
C GLU A 77 -7.08 -3.86 25.41
N PRO A 78 -7.11 -5.21 25.43
CA PRO A 78 -7.99 -5.99 24.56
C PRO A 78 -9.49 -5.74 24.77
N ASP A 79 -9.89 -5.18 25.92
CA ASP A 79 -11.29 -4.81 26.17
C ASP A 79 -11.64 -3.55 25.36
N ILE A 80 -12.72 -3.62 24.58
CA ILE A 80 -13.27 -2.51 23.79
C ILE A 80 -13.68 -1.31 24.67
N ASN A 81 -14.01 -1.55 25.93
CA ASN A 81 -14.38 -0.51 26.89
C ASN A 81 -13.16 0.11 27.60
N SER A 82 -11.95 -0.40 27.33
CA SER A 82 -10.73 0.18 27.86
C SER A 82 -10.43 1.55 27.21
N LYS A 83 -9.41 2.23 27.70
CA LYS A 83 -9.09 3.58 27.25
C LYS A 83 -8.85 3.63 25.74
N LEU A 84 -9.72 4.36 25.03
CA LEU A 84 -9.56 4.70 23.62
C LEU A 84 -8.34 5.61 23.44
N VAL A 85 -7.46 5.27 22.50
CA VAL A 85 -6.25 6.05 22.15
C VAL A 85 -6.27 6.63 20.75
N GLY A 86 -7.21 6.19 19.92
CA GLY A 86 -7.37 6.65 18.56
C GLY A 86 -8.38 5.82 17.78
N ARG A 87 -8.40 6.03 16.46
CA ARG A 87 -9.23 5.28 15.51
C ARG A 87 -8.43 4.91 14.27
N ALA A 88 -8.66 3.73 13.71
CA ALA A 88 -8.16 3.34 12.40
C ALA A 88 -9.25 3.63 11.36
N GLN A 89 -8.96 4.60 10.49
CA GLN A 89 -9.89 5.10 9.49
C GLN A 89 -9.37 4.79 8.10
N GLY A 90 -10.15 4.10 7.29
CA GLY A 90 -9.74 3.74 5.94
C GLY A 90 -10.54 2.60 5.33
N ILE A 91 -9.91 1.92 4.38
CA ILE A 91 -10.49 0.77 3.70
C ILE A 91 -9.63 -0.47 3.89
N TYR A 92 -10.29 -1.63 3.94
CA TYR A 92 -9.64 -2.90 3.65
C TYR A 92 -10.43 -3.68 2.63
N ALA A 93 -9.74 -4.55 1.90
CA ALA A 93 -10.36 -5.33 0.84
C ALA A 93 -9.78 -6.72 0.72
N SER A 94 -10.63 -7.71 0.46
CA SER A 94 -10.20 -9.07 0.13
C SER A 94 -9.45 -9.06 -1.20
N ALA A 95 -8.13 -9.10 -1.15
CA ALA A 95 -7.24 -8.84 -2.28
C ALA A 95 -6.49 -10.09 -2.79
N SER A 96 -6.77 -11.25 -2.21
CA SER A 96 -6.18 -12.52 -2.62
C SER A 96 -7.28 -13.51 -3.04
N GLN A 97 -7.08 -14.20 -4.16
CA GLN A 97 -7.94 -15.27 -4.64
C GLN A 97 -7.54 -16.64 -4.06
N THR A 98 -6.31 -16.78 -3.58
CA THR A 98 -5.75 -18.06 -3.14
C THR A 98 -5.80 -18.27 -1.63
N GLU A 99 -5.87 -17.18 -0.85
CA GLU A 99 -5.97 -17.21 0.61
C GLU A 99 -6.73 -15.99 1.12
N ILE A 100 -7.15 -16.00 2.40
CA ILE A 100 -7.73 -14.79 3.01
C ILE A 100 -6.60 -13.81 3.31
N GLY A 101 -6.39 -12.89 2.36
CA GLY A 101 -5.42 -11.82 2.43
C GLY A 101 -6.08 -10.48 2.14
N PHE A 102 -5.84 -9.49 3.01
CA PHE A 102 -6.41 -8.17 2.85
C PHE A 102 -5.38 -7.15 2.36
N LEU A 103 -5.80 -6.31 1.41
CA LEU A 103 -5.18 -4.99 1.22
C LEU A 103 -5.68 -4.10 2.35
N MET A 104 -4.77 -3.48 3.08
CA MET A 104 -5.08 -2.57 4.20
C MET A 104 -4.61 -1.16 3.84
N VAL A 105 -5.53 -0.20 3.76
CA VAL A 105 -5.24 1.21 3.48
C VAL A 105 -5.86 2.06 4.59
N PHE A 106 -5.08 2.39 5.60
CA PHE A 106 -5.58 3.01 6.83
C PHE A 106 -4.77 4.22 7.26
N ASN A 107 -5.45 5.17 7.90
CA ASN A 107 -4.84 6.13 8.79
C ASN A 107 -5.16 5.74 10.24
N LEU A 108 -4.13 5.53 11.05
CA LEU A 108 -4.27 5.46 12.50
C LEU A 108 -4.28 6.89 13.05
N VAL A 109 -5.43 7.36 13.49
CA VAL A 109 -5.66 8.71 14.01
C VAL A 109 -5.65 8.68 15.53
N PHE A 110 -4.57 9.17 16.14
CA PHE A 110 -4.42 9.17 17.59
C PHE A 110 -5.16 10.37 18.21
N SER A 111 -5.90 10.13 19.28
CA SER A 111 -6.66 11.16 20.02
C SER A 111 -6.10 11.43 21.42
N GLU A 112 -5.10 10.65 21.86
CA GLU A 112 -4.63 10.68 23.24
C GLU A 112 -3.16 11.09 23.40
N GLY A 113 -2.87 11.65 24.57
CA GLY A 113 -1.52 11.99 25.01
C GLY A 113 -0.75 12.88 24.03
N LYS A 114 0.57 12.67 23.95
CA LYS A 114 1.45 13.48 23.07
C LYS A 114 1.21 13.24 21.57
N TYR A 115 0.47 12.20 21.20
CA TYR A 115 0.19 11.84 19.82
C TYR A 115 -1.15 12.41 19.34
N ASN A 116 -1.92 13.04 20.22
CA ASN A 116 -3.23 13.60 19.89
C ASN A 116 -3.21 14.44 18.60
N GLY A 117 -4.10 14.08 17.69
CA GLY A 117 -4.30 14.66 16.38
C GLY A 117 -3.24 14.29 15.35
N SER A 118 -2.25 13.45 15.69
CA SER A 118 -1.24 12.94 14.76
C SER A 118 -1.73 11.64 14.11
N THR A 119 -1.21 11.33 12.92
CA THR A 119 -1.60 10.12 12.19
C THR A 119 -0.42 9.29 11.71
N LEU A 120 -0.60 7.98 11.61
CA LEU A 120 0.27 7.08 10.85
C LEU A 120 -0.53 6.49 9.70
N SER A 121 0.04 6.47 8.50
CA SER A 121 -0.58 5.89 7.31
C SER A 121 -0.01 4.50 7.06
N LEU A 122 -0.91 3.54 6.84
CA LEU A 122 -0.62 2.14 6.54
C LEU A 122 -1.08 1.83 5.13
N LEU A 123 -0.20 1.19 4.36
CA LEU A 123 -0.54 0.52 3.11
C LEU A 123 0.19 -0.82 3.14
N GLY A 124 -0.54 -1.92 3.25
CA GLY A 124 0.08 -3.22 3.49
C GLY A 124 -0.81 -4.41 3.23
N HIS A 125 -0.17 -5.53 2.91
CA HIS A 125 -0.82 -6.83 2.78
C HIS A 125 -0.95 -7.48 4.16
N ASN A 126 -2.13 -8.01 4.47
CA ASN A 126 -2.48 -8.62 5.74
C ASN A 126 -2.96 -10.06 5.53
N ALA A 127 -2.03 -11.02 5.62
CA ALA A 127 -2.31 -12.45 5.61
C ALA A 127 -2.79 -12.90 7.01
N ILE A 128 -4.10 -12.95 7.24
CA ILE A 128 -4.66 -13.03 8.60
C ILE A 128 -4.31 -14.30 9.37
N PHE A 129 -4.00 -15.39 8.67
CA PHE A 129 -3.63 -16.68 9.25
C PHE A 129 -2.11 -16.83 9.49
N SER A 130 -1.29 -15.82 9.16
CA SER A 130 0.14 -15.87 9.50
C SER A 130 0.37 -15.54 10.98
N GLY A 131 1.34 -16.22 11.60
CA GLY A 131 1.64 -16.04 13.03
C GLY A 131 2.12 -14.62 13.41
N VAL A 132 2.78 -13.91 12.48
CA VAL A 132 3.11 -12.49 12.60
C VAL A 132 2.74 -11.79 11.30
N ARG A 133 2.07 -10.64 11.40
CA ARG A 133 1.61 -9.82 10.28
C ARG A 133 2.36 -8.50 10.30
N GLU A 134 3.11 -8.21 9.25
CA GLU A 134 3.91 -7.00 9.13
C GLU A 134 3.28 -6.04 8.13
N MET A 135 2.85 -4.87 8.62
CA MET A 135 2.21 -3.84 7.81
C MET A 135 3.12 -2.61 7.70
N PRO A 136 3.49 -2.18 6.49
CA PRO A 136 4.33 -0.99 6.31
C PRO A 136 3.63 0.29 6.78
N ILE A 137 4.38 1.10 7.53
CA ILE A 137 4.04 2.51 7.74
C ILE A 137 4.60 3.28 6.55
N VAL A 138 3.72 3.89 5.77
CA VAL A 138 4.05 4.57 4.51
C VAL A 138 4.03 6.09 4.62
N GLY A 139 3.59 6.61 5.76
CA GLY A 139 3.54 8.05 6.02
C GLY A 139 3.06 8.38 7.43
N GLY A 140 2.99 9.67 7.73
CA GLY A 140 2.44 10.18 8.98
C GLY A 140 2.32 11.69 9.01
N SER A 141 1.49 12.19 9.93
CA SER A 141 1.24 13.62 10.11
C SER A 141 1.63 14.12 11.50
N LYS A 142 1.72 15.45 11.64
CA LYS A 142 2.13 16.18 12.86
C LYS A 142 3.40 15.62 13.52
N ILE A 143 3.30 14.97 14.68
CA ILE A 143 4.47 14.46 15.41
C ILE A 143 5.19 13.36 14.63
N PHE A 144 4.45 12.62 13.79
CA PHE A 144 4.98 11.65 12.84
C PHE A 144 5.40 12.27 11.51
N ARG A 145 5.08 13.56 11.29
CA ARG A 145 5.59 14.33 10.15
C ARG A 145 7.11 14.41 10.29
N PHE A 146 7.66 14.90 11.42
CA PHE A 146 9.13 15.05 11.60
C PHE A 146 9.77 15.18 13.05
N ALA A 147 9.14 14.97 14.24
CA ALA A 147 9.89 15.06 15.55
C ALA A 147 9.25 14.59 16.90
N ARG A 148 10.14 14.17 17.87
CA ARG A 148 10.07 13.84 19.34
C ARG A 148 8.99 14.58 20.16
N ALA A 149 8.40 13.81 21.08
CA ALA A 149 8.26 14.15 22.51
C ALA A 149 8.55 12.90 23.39
N LYS A 150 8.98 13.08 24.65
CA LYS A 150 9.10 12.01 25.68
C LYS A 150 7.71 11.79 26.28
N SER A 151 7.27 10.53 26.33
CA SER A 151 6.14 10.05 27.14
C SER A 151 6.47 8.61 27.47
N GLU A 152 6.39 8.24 28.74
CA GLU A 152 6.91 6.96 29.24
C GLU A 152 5.84 5.85 29.33
N SER A 153 4.55 6.16 29.14
CA SER A 153 3.47 5.16 29.27
C SER A 153 3.03 4.50 27.95
N PHE A 154 3.10 5.20 26.81
CA PHE A 154 2.56 4.71 25.53
C PHE A 154 3.63 4.52 24.42
N SER A 155 4.87 4.92 24.69
CA SER A 155 5.93 4.80 23.70
C SER A 155 7.32 4.74 24.30
N ARG A 156 8.27 4.09 23.62
CA ARG A 156 9.70 4.18 23.97
C ARG A 156 10.56 4.49 22.76
N LYS A 157 11.69 5.16 23.03
CA LYS A 157 12.70 5.44 22.02
C LYS A 157 13.58 4.21 21.81
N LEU A 158 13.81 3.83 20.56
CA LEU A 158 14.68 2.70 20.22
C LEU A 158 15.99 3.18 19.56
N SER A 159 17.04 2.36 19.65
CA SER A 159 18.32 2.54 18.94
C SER A 159 18.32 1.67 17.68
N PRO A 160 18.61 2.20 16.48
CA PRO A 160 18.70 1.41 15.25
C PRO A 160 19.63 0.20 15.36
N ASP A 161 20.82 0.39 15.94
CA ASP A 161 21.82 -0.68 16.12
C ASP A 161 21.30 -1.80 17.04
N ALA A 162 20.55 -1.43 18.09
CA ALA A 162 19.93 -2.39 19.00
C ALA A 162 18.73 -3.13 18.38
N GLN A 163 18.24 -2.70 17.21
CA GLN A 163 17.22 -3.41 16.43
C GLN A 163 17.84 -4.29 15.34
N GLY A 164 19.16 -4.41 15.28
CA GLY A 164 19.86 -5.23 14.28
C GLY A 164 19.72 -4.70 12.86
N LEU A 165 19.41 -3.40 12.68
CA LEU A 165 19.40 -2.77 11.36
C LEU A 165 20.81 -2.83 10.78
N LYS A 166 20.97 -3.56 9.67
CA LYS A 166 22.25 -3.73 8.98
C LYS A 166 22.57 -2.51 8.11
N LYS A 167 23.62 -2.59 7.30
CA LYS A 167 23.92 -1.59 6.28
C LYS A 167 22.83 -1.60 5.22
N GLU A 168 22.40 -0.41 4.80
CA GLU A 168 21.47 -0.23 3.69
C GLU A 168 21.98 -0.88 2.40
N LYS A 169 21.08 -1.52 1.65
CA LYS A 169 21.31 -2.26 0.41
C LYS A 169 20.36 -1.74 -0.66
N LEU A 170 20.86 -1.65 -1.89
CA LEU A 170 20.05 -1.47 -3.08
C LEU A 170 19.77 -2.83 -3.72
N THR A 171 18.53 -3.08 -4.10
CA THR A 171 18.11 -4.29 -4.82
C THR A 171 17.31 -3.91 -6.05
N HIS A 172 17.62 -4.56 -7.16
CA HIS A 172 16.85 -4.50 -8.39
C HIS A 172 16.06 -5.81 -8.54
N LEU A 173 14.77 -5.68 -8.81
CA LEU A 173 13.86 -6.79 -9.10
C LEU A 173 13.28 -6.58 -10.50
N HIS A 174 13.18 -7.66 -11.26
CA HIS A 174 12.59 -7.66 -12.60
C HIS A 174 11.59 -8.82 -12.72
N PHE A 175 10.41 -8.52 -13.24
CA PHE A 175 9.32 -9.48 -13.41
C PHE A 175 8.25 -8.91 -14.37
N TYR A 176 7.32 -9.76 -14.77
CA TYR A 176 6.16 -9.41 -15.59
C TYR A 176 4.88 -9.61 -14.79
N LEU A 177 4.03 -8.58 -14.76
CA LEU A 177 2.68 -8.61 -14.17
C LEU A 177 1.66 -8.94 -15.26
N HIS A 178 0.72 -9.84 -14.97
CA HIS A 178 -0.34 -10.23 -15.91
C HIS A 178 -1.71 -9.84 -15.37
N ASP A 179 -2.30 -8.77 -15.92
CA ASP A 179 -3.65 -8.32 -15.61
C ASP A 179 -4.64 -9.03 -16.53
N ILE A 180 -5.45 -9.94 -15.97
CA ILE A 180 -6.36 -10.81 -16.73
C ILE A 180 -7.79 -10.49 -16.31
N VAL A 181 -8.41 -9.60 -17.07
CA VAL A 181 -9.77 -9.11 -16.82
C VAL A 181 -10.82 -10.01 -17.48
N THR A 182 -10.58 -10.43 -18.72
CA THR A 182 -11.50 -11.31 -19.47
C THR A 182 -10.88 -12.68 -19.67
N SER A 183 -11.29 -13.64 -18.84
CA SER A 183 -10.97 -15.06 -19.00
C SER A 183 -11.98 -15.93 -18.24
N LYS A 184 -11.84 -17.26 -18.29
CA LYS A 184 -12.62 -18.18 -17.44
C LYS A 184 -12.26 -18.04 -15.96
N ASN A 185 -11.01 -17.67 -15.66
CA ASN A 185 -10.44 -17.51 -14.33
C ASN A 185 -9.73 -16.13 -14.27
N PRO A 186 -10.49 -15.02 -14.19
CA PRO A 186 -9.90 -13.68 -14.21
C PRO A 186 -9.10 -13.43 -12.93
N THR A 187 -7.98 -12.72 -13.06
CA THR A 187 -7.13 -12.29 -11.93
C THR A 187 -7.53 -10.89 -11.45
N ALA A 188 -8.21 -10.12 -12.30
CA ALA A 188 -8.77 -8.82 -11.97
C ALA A 188 -10.26 -8.74 -12.31
N ILE A 189 -11.03 -8.12 -11.41
CA ILE A 189 -12.49 -8.00 -11.54
C ILE A 189 -12.93 -6.56 -11.26
N PRO A 190 -13.96 -6.06 -11.96
CA PRO A 190 -14.56 -4.78 -11.64
C PRO A 190 -15.29 -4.87 -10.30
N ILE A 191 -14.99 -3.97 -9.37
CA ILE A 191 -15.65 -3.88 -8.06
C ILE A 191 -16.51 -2.62 -7.93
N THR A 192 -16.31 -1.63 -8.80
CA THR A 192 -17.17 -0.45 -8.88
C THR A 192 -17.14 0.09 -10.30
N LYS A 193 -18.32 0.41 -10.84
CA LYS A 193 -18.45 1.10 -12.11
C LYS A 193 -19.32 2.34 -11.92
N PRO A 194 -18.85 3.54 -12.29
CA PRO A 194 -19.65 4.76 -12.14
C PRO A 194 -20.81 4.72 -13.13
N GLY A 195 -21.95 5.28 -12.72
CA GLY A 195 -23.15 5.40 -13.57
C GLY A 195 -23.00 6.39 -14.73
N ILE A 196 -21.78 6.82 -15.06
CA ILE A 196 -21.48 7.76 -16.13
C ILE A 196 -21.32 6.97 -17.42
N THR A 197 -22.22 7.19 -18.38
CA THR A 197 -22.24 6.46 -19.66
C THR A 197 -21.36 7.10 -20.74
N ASN A 198 -20.97 8.37 -20.57
CA ASN A 198 -20.25 9.16 -21.58
C ASN A 198 -18.78 9.38 -21.23
N SER A 199 -18.16 8.47 -20.48
CA SER A 199 -16.74 8.57 -20.13
C SER A 199 -15.86 7.99 -21.24
N SER A 200 -14.93 8.78 -21.77
CA SER A 200 -13.94 8.32 -22.75
C SER A 200 -12.71 7.66 -22.10
N THR A 201 -12.56 7.76 -20.77
CA THR A 201 -11.38 7.29 -20.03
C THR A 201 -11.71 6.23 -18.97
N ASN A 202 -12.96 5.79 -18.89
CA ASN A 202 -13.50 4.95 -17.81
C ASN A 202 -13.35 5.56 -16.40
N PHE A 203 -13.14 6.88 -16.29
CA PHE A 203 -12.97 7.58 -15.02
C PHE A 203 -13.96 7.11 -13.94
N GLY A 204 -13.42 6.65 -12.80
CA GLY A 204 -14.16 6.13 -11.66
C GLY A 204 -14.41 4.61 -11.67
N GLU A 205 -14.10 3.89 -12.75
CA GLU A 205 -14.13 2.42 -12.76
C GLU A 205 -12.98 1.88 -11.90
N VAL A 206 -13.27 0.93 -11.00
CA VAL A 206 -12.33 0.36 -10.03
C VAL A 206 -12.30 -1.16 -10.16
N PHE A 207 -11.10 -1.72 -10.11
CA PHE A 207 -10.84 -3.16 -10.17
C PHE A 207 -10.13 -3.63 -8.91
N MET A 208 -10.50 -4.84 -8.44
CA MET A 208 -9.67 -5.62 -7.52
C MET A 208 -8.82 -6.58 -8.35
N ALA A 209 -7.55 -6.72 -8.02
CA ALA A 209 -6.61 -7.55 -8.74
C ALA A 209 -5.76 -8.41 -7.79
N ASP A 210 -5.56 -9.65 -8.20
CA ASP A 210 -4.62 -10.62 -7.64
C ASP A 210 -3.82 -11.23 -8.80
N ASP A 211 -2.93 -10.42 -9.37
CA ASP A 211 -2.26 -10.70 -10.64
C ASP A 211 -0.95 -11.47 -10.43
N PRO A 212 -0.66 -12.53 -11.22
CA PRO A 212 0.60 -13.25 -11.10
C PRO A 212 1.77 -12.38 -11.57
N LEU A 213 2.91 -12.55 -10.89
CA LEU A 213 4.20 -11.99 -11.27
C LEU A 213 5.11 -13.13 -11.76
N THR A 214 5.63 -13.06 -12.98
CA THR A 214 6.46 -14.11 -13.58
C THR A 214 7.83 -13.59 -14.04
N VAL A 215 8.79 -14.50 -14.29
CA VAL A 215 10.13 -14.14 -14.75
C VAL A 215 10.19 -13.72 -16.23
N GLU A 216 9.26 -14.21 -17.06
CA GLU A 216 9.17 -13.92 -18.49
C GLU A 216 7.75 -13.45 -18.86
N PRO A 217 7.54 -12.83 -20.04
CA PRO A 217 6.21 -12.39 -20.47
C PRO A 217 5.22 -13.53 -20.70
N ASP A 218 5.67 -14.78 -20.75
CA ASP A 218 4.78 -15.95 -20.77
C ASP A 218 4.22 -16.21 -19.37
N ILE A 219 2.89 -16.28 -19.26
CA ILE A 219 2.19 -16.58 -18.01
C ILE A 219 2.51 -17.97 -17.44
N ASN A 220 2.95 -18.90 -18.29
CA ASN A 220 3.37 -20.24 -17.88
C ASN A 220 4.83 -20.28 -17.39
N SER A 221 5.56 -19.17 -17.50
CA SER A 221 6.90 -19.06 -16.93
C SER A 221 6.86 -19.04 -15.40
N LYS A 222 8.03 -19.11 -14.77
CA LYS A 222 8.14 -19.24 -13.32
C LYS A 222 7.44 -18.09 -12.58
N LEU A 223 6.45 -18.43 -11.76
CA LEU A 223 5.79 -17.52 -10.83
C LEU A 223 6.76 -17.12 -9.71
N VAL A 224 6.90 -15.81 -9.47
CA VAL A 224 7.78 -15.24 -8.43
C VAL A 224 7.03 -14.46 -7.35
N GLY A 225 5.74 -14.19 -7.57
CA GLY A 225 4.90 -13.49 -6.61
C GLY A 225 3.54 -13.15 -7.21
N ARG A 226 2.81 -12.28 -6.51
CA ARG A 226 1.51 -11.75 -6.94
C ARG A 226 1.40 -10.26 -6.62
N ALA A 227 0.77 -9.48 -7.50
CA ALA A 227 0.35 -8.11 -7.21
C ALA A 227 -1.09 -8.13 -6.69
N GLN A 228 -1.24 -7.84 -5.41
CA GLN A 228 -2.53 -7.89 -4.71
C GLN A 228 -2.97 -6.49 -4.30
N GLY A 229 -4.15 -6.08 -4.76
CA GLY A 229 -4.68 -4.77 -4.42
C GLY A 229 -5.73 -4.29 -5.41
N MET A 230 -5.77 -2.99 -5.64
CA MET A 230 -6.77 -2.38 -6.52
C MET A 230 -6.16 -1.33 -7.44
N TYR A 231 -6.81 -1.14 -8.59
CA TYR A 231 -6.56 0.00 -9.45
C TYR A 231 -7.85 0.69 -9.86
N ALA A 232 -7.77 1.99 -10.10
CA ALA A 232 -8.91 2.81 -10.50
C ALA A 232 -8.55 3.74 -11.65
N PHE A 233 -9.45 3.93 -12.61
CA PHE A 233 -9.32 4.96 -13.62
C PHE A 233 -9.49 6.34 -12.96
N ALA A 234 -8.38 7.03 -12.72
CA ALA A 234 -8.31 8.23 -11.91
C ALA A 234 -8.08 9.52 -12.72
N SER A 235 -7.92 9.42 -14.04
CA SER A 235 -7.80 10.57 -14.94
C SER A 235 -9.03 10.78 -15.81
N GLN A 236 -9.47 12.03 -15.92
CA GLN A 236 -10.55 12.45 -16.82
C GLN A 236 -10.06 12.72 -18.24
N THR A 237 -8.76 12.88 -18.45
CA THR A 237 -8.17 13.32 -19.72
C THR A 237 -7.37 12.23 -20.43
N GLU A 238 -7.01 11.16 -19.74
CA GLU A 238 -6.28 10.02 -20.31
C GLU A 238 -6.60 8.71 -19.57
N PHE A 239 -6.11 7.59 -20.09
CA PHE A 239 -6.17 6.28 -19.40
C PHE A 239 -5.12 6.21 -18.29
N GLY A 240 -5.36 7.02 -17.25
CA GLY A 240 -4.50 7.13 -16.08
C GLY A 240 -5.08 6.37 -14.91
N LEU A 241 -4.38 5.33 -14.47
CA LEU A 241 -4.76 4.53 -13.32
C LEU A 241 -4.14 5.07 -12.02
N LEU A 242 -4.87 5.01 -10.91
CA LEU A 242 -4.30 4.98 -9.57
C LEU A 242 -4.03 3.53 -9.22
N MET A 243 -2.79 3.19 -8.88
CA MET A 243 -2.35 1.86 -8.49
C MET A 243 -2.18 1.81 -6.97
N VAL A 244 -2.84 0.87 -6.31
CA VAL A 244 -2.73 0.62 -4.86
C VAL A 244 -2.47 -0.87 -4.65
N PHE A 245 -1.19 -1.25 -4.62
CA PHE A 245 -0.79 -2.65 -4.68
C PHE A 245 0.22 -3.03 -3.61
N ASN A 246 0.11 -4.28 -3.16
CA ASN A 246 1.19 -5.01 -2.52
C ASN A 246 1.78 -6.02 -3.50
N LEU A 247 3.08 -5.92 -3.76
CA LEU A 247 3.84 -6.93 -4.48
C LEU A 247 4.26 -8.00 -3.47
N VAL A 248 3.58 -9.15 -3.46
CA VAL A 248 3.77 -10.25 -2.53
C VAL A 248 4.68 -11.29 -3.17
N PHE A 249 5.94 -11.36 -2.75
CA PHE A 249 6.91 -12.28 -3.34
C PHE A 249 6.83 -13.66 -2.71
N SER A 250 6.94 -14.71 -3.52
CA SER A 250 6.89 -16.11 -3.08
C SER A 250 8.17 -16.88 -3.38
N GLU A 251 9.17 -16.24 -4.00
CA GLU A 251 10.35 -16.92 -4.52
C GLU A 251 11.66 -16.56 -3.78
N GLY A 252 12.49 -17.59 -3.59
CA GLY A 252 13.86 -17.46 -3.10
C GLY A 252 13.96 -16.72 -1.76
N LYS A 253 14.98 -15.86 -1.64
CA LYS A 253 15.23 -15.08 -0.41
C LYS A 253 14.17 -14.00 -0.12
N TYR A 254 13.29 -13.71 -1.07
CA TYR A 254 12.24 -12.70 -0.93
C TYR A 254 10.90 -13.31 -0.53
N ASN A 255 10.78 -14.64 -0.47
CA ASN A 255 9.55 -15.34 -0.14
C ASN A 255 8.90 -14.80 1.15
N GLY A 256 7.62 -14.45 1.02
CA GLY A 256 6.76 -13.90 2.06
C GLY A 256 7.02 -12.42 2.36
N SER A 257 7.98 -11.77 1.71
CA SER A 257 8.24 -10.33 1.84
C SER A 257 7.37 -9.56 0.86
N THR A 258 7.06 -8.31 1.18
CA THR A 258 6.21 -7.48 0.33
C THR A 258 6.81 -6.11 0.06
N LEU A 259 6.46 -5.52 -1.08
CA LEU A 259 6.62 -4.10 -1.36
C LEU A 259 5.26 -3.43 -1.53
N SER A 260 5.14 -2.20 -1.06
CA SER A 260 3.94 -1.38 -1.18
C SER A 260 4.12 -0.36 -2.29
N LEU A 261 3.24 -0.40 -3.29
CA LEU A 261 3.24 0.47 -4.46
C LEU A 261 1.98 1.34 -4.40
N LEU A 262 2.19 2.66 -4.46
CA LEU A 262 1.12 3.65 -4.54
C LEU A 262 1.53 4.70 -5.58
N GLY A 263 0.85 4.73 -6.73
CA GLY A 263 1.30 5.59 -7.82
C GLY A 263 0.29 5.79 -8.93
N HIS A 264 0.59 6.76 -9.80
CA HIS A 264 -0.16 7.02 -11.03
C HIS A 264 0.45 6.24 -12.20
N ASN A 265 -0.38 5.59 -13.01
CA ASN A 265 0.03 4.74 -14.13
C ASN A 265 -0.76 5.12 -15.41
N ALA A 266 -0.17 5.99 -16.23
CA ALA A 266 -0.73 6.38 -17.53
C ALA A 266 -0.37 5.33 -18.60
N ILE A 267 -1.23 4.33 -18.81
CA ILE A 267 -0.87 3.04 -19.45
C ILE A 267 -0.38 3.13 -20.91
N PHE A 268 -0.69 4.23 -21.61
CA PHE A 268 -0.22 4.50 -22.98
C PHE A 268 1.06 5.33 -23.04
N SER A 269 1.59 5.78 -21.90
CA SER A 269 2.92 6.38 -21.79
C SER A 269 3.99 5.29 -21.84
N GLY A 270 5.17 5.62 -22.39
CA GLY A 270 6.27 4.68 -22.61
C GLY A 270 6.73 3.93 -21.35
N VAL A 271 7.57 4.58 -20.54
CA VAL A 271 7.99 4.06 -19.22
C VAL A 271 7.34 4.91 -18.14
N ARG A 272 6.75 4.25 -17.14
CA ARG A 272 5.95 4.89 -16.09
C ARG A 272 6.59 4.60 -14.75
N GLU A 273 6.84 5.65 -13.97
CA GLU A 273 7.46 5.53 -12.66
C GLU A 273 6.39 5.55 -11.56
N MET A 274 6.45 4.57 -10.66
CA MET A 274 5.56 4.47 -9.51
C MET A 274 6.37 4.32 -8.21
N PRO A 275 6.09 5.12 -7.17
CA PRO A 275 6.81 5.01 -5.91
C PRO A 275 6.61 3.67 -5.19
N ILE A 276 7.69 3.15 -4.64
CA ILE A 276 7.66 2.16 -3.56
C ILE A 276 7.64 2.90 -2.24
N VAL A 277 6.50 2.83 -1.55
CA VAL A 277 6.20 3.62 -0.35
C VAL A 277 6.43 2.87 0.97
N GLY A 278 6.75 1.59 0.89
CA GLY A 278 7.06 0.76 2.05
C GLY A 278 7.32 -0.70 1.69
N GLY A 279 7.61 -1.52 2.70
CA GLY A 279 7.81 -2.96 2.53
C GLY A 279 7.86 -3.70 3.87
N SER A 280 7.76 -5.03 3.80
CA SER A 280 7.76 -5.92 4.95
C SER A 280 8.88 -6.96 4.89
N LYS A 281 9.19 -7.58 6.03
CA LYS A 281 10.24 -8.59 6.23
C LYS A 281 11.60 -8.14 5.72
N ILE A 282 12.12 -8.74 4.64
CA ILE A 282 13.43 -8.35 4.09
C ILE A 282 13.40 -6.92 3.54
N PHE A 283 12.23 -6.40 3.21
CA PHE A 283 12.02 -5.04 2.71
C PHE A 283 11.51 -4.08 3.80
N ARG A 284 11.72 -4.37 5.09
CA ARG A 284 11.41 -3.38 6.15
C ARG A 284 12.15 -2.08 5.88
N PHE A 285 11.44 -0.97 6.08
CA PHE A 285 11.93 0.39 5.80
C PHE A 285 12.23 0.64 4.32
N ALA A 286 11.66 -0.16 3.42
CA ALA A 286 11.88 -0.01 1.98
C ALA A 286 11.42 1.35 1.46
N ARG A 287 12.24 1.93 0.58
CA ARG A 287 11.89 3.08 -0.27
C ARG A 287 12.53 2.91 -1.64
N GLY A 288 11.85 3.39 -2.67
CA GLY A 288 12.34 3.20 -4.03
C GLY A 288 11.30 3.56 -5.07
N TYR A 289 11.47 3.01 -6.27
CA TYR A 289 10.56 3.23 -7.38
C TYR A 289 10.48 1.97 -8.25
N ALA A 290 9.35 1.81 -8.92
CA ALA A 290 9.09 0.83 -9.96
C ALA A 290 8.98 1.55 -11.30
N LEU A 291 9.63 1.02 -12.32
CA LEU A 291 9.44 1.40 -13.72
C LEU A 291 8.61 0.33 -14.39
N ALA A 292 7.42 0.69 -14.85
CA ALA A 292 6.53 -0.18 -15.59
C ALA A 292 6.55 0.17 -17.08
N LYS A 293 6.55 -0.84 -17.94
CA LYS A 293 6.42 -0.73 -19.39
C LYS A 293 5.38 -1.72 -19.89
N THR A 294 4.48 -1.26 -20.75
CA THR A 294 3.46 -2.14 -21.35
C THR A 294 4.15 -3.06 -22.36
N HIS A 295 4.09 -4.37 -22.12
CA HIS A 295 4.60 -5.38 -23.06
C HIS A 295 3.52 -5.72 -24.09
N THR A 296 2.32 -6.08 -23.63
CA THR A 296 1.14 -6.31 -24.48
C THR A 296 -0.12 -5.76 -23.80
N ILE A 297 -1.08 -5.32 -24.60
CA ILE A 297 -2.42 -4.95 -24.14
C ILE A 297 -3.44 -5.29 -25.23
N ASP A 298 -4.48 -6.02 -24.87
CA ASP A 298 -5.65 -6.24 -25.72
C ASP A 298 -6.81 -5.39 -25.21
N LEU A 299 -7.11 -4.32 -25.96
CA LEU A 299 -8.15 -3.37 -25.58
C LEU A 299 -9.56 -3.96 -25.59
N LYS A 300 -9.80 -5.08 -26.30
CA LYS A 300 -11.11 -5.74 -26.31
C LYS A 300 -11.34 -6.53 -25.04
N THR A 301 -10.34 -7.27 -24.59
CA THR A 301 -10.41 -8.11 -23.39
C THR A 301 -9.99 -7.37 -22.12
N LYS A 302 -9.34 -6.21 -22.27
CA LYS A 302 -8.62 -5.48 -21.21
C LYS A 302 -7.47 -6.29 -20.60
N ASN A 303 -7.06 -7.41 -21.21
CA ASN A 303 -5.94 -8.20 -20.71
C ASN A 303 -4.61 -7.52 -21.05
N GLY A 304 -3.66 -7.53 -20.12
CA GLY A 304 -2.37 -6.88 -20.30
C GLY A 304 -1.22 -7.65 -19.66
N VAL A 305 -0.03 -7.49 -20.25
CA VAL A 305 1.24 -7.89 -19.64
C VAL A 305 2.10 -6.65 -19.50
N GLU A 306 2.59 -6.41 -18.30
CA GLU A 306 3.43 -5.27 -17.95
C GLU A 306 4.80 -5.74 -17.44
N GLU A 307 5.88 -5.22 -18.01
CA GLU A 307 7.23 -5.43 -17.52
C GLU A 307 7.55 -4.44 -16.39
N TYR A 308 8.02 -4.94 -15.25
CA TYR A 308 8.38 -4.14 -14.08
C TYR A 308 9.88 -4.23 -13.77
N ASN A 309 10.51 -3.08 -13.56
CA ASN A 309 11.84 -2.94 -12.99
C ASN A 309 11.75 -2.16 -11.67
N VAL A 310 11.96 -2.82 -10.54
CA VAL A 310 11.83 -2.22 -9.21
C VAL A 310 13.20 -2.01 -8.59
N TYR A 311 13.50 -0.78 -8.18
CA TYR A 311 14.74 -0.40 -7.49
C TYR A 311 14.39 -0.01 -6.07
N VAL A 312 14.89 -0.77 -5.09
CA VAL A 312 14.50 -0.61 -3.68
C VAL A 312 15.70 -0.58 -2.75
N LEU A 313 15.73 0.44 -1.88
CA LEU A 313 16.65 0.52 -0.75
C LEU A 313 16.02 -0.14 0.48
N HIS A 314 16.75 -1.02 1.16
CA HIS A 314 16.33 -1.73 2.39
C HIS A 314 17.56 -2.10 3.26
N TYR A 315 17.42 -2.82 4.38
CA TYR A 315 18.49 -3.08 5.36
C TYR A 315 18.80 -4.57 5.56
#